data_AF-A0A3D4V7M3-F1
#
_entry.id   AF-A0A3D4V7M3-F1
#
_cell.length_a   1.000
_cell.length_b   1.000
_cell.length_c   1.000
_cell.angle_alpha   90.00
_cell.angle_beta   90.00
_cell.angle_gamma   90.00
#
_symmetry.space_group_name_H-M   'P 1'
#
loop_
_entity.id
_entity.type
_entity.pdbx_description
1 polymer ?
#
loop_
_entity_poly.entity_id
_entity_poly.type
_entity_poly.pdbx_seq_one_letter_code
_entity_poly.pdbx_strand_id
1 'polypeptide(L)'
;MHQQSSRQLQEQFTSLSVADVLAAAVRFFAQRGGIYTAFVEKQGPSHVVLRGQGGEEIAIAARVTDAGTAVSGSSYLFDQQIARFLDSLPPAPPVVPSSVEPAALLAESTS
;
A
#
# COMPACT_ATOMS: atom_id res chain seq x y z
N MET A 1 10.02 23.68 -2.04
CA MET A 1 9.51 22.90 -0.89
C MET A 1 8.34 22.06 -1.39
N HIS A 2 8.56 20.76 -1.60
CA HIS A 2 7.62 19.81 -2.21
C HIS A 2 6.66 19.20 -1.18
N GLN A 3 5.70 19.99 -0.67
CA GLN A 3 4.69 19.49 0.30
C GLN A 3 3.39 19.02 -0.37
N GLN A 4 3.28 19.14 -1.70
CA GLN A 4 2.03 18.82 -2.41
C GLN A 4 1.86 17.30 -2.63
N SER A 5 2.96 16.55 -2.74
CA SER A 5 2.98 15.11 -3.03
C SER A 5 2.47 14.25 -1.87
N SER A 6 2.63 14.71 -0.63
CA SER A 6 2.26 13.95 0.57
C SER A 6 0.75 13.91 0.83
N ARG A 7 -0.03 14.81 0.23
CA ARG A 7 -1.46 14.98 0.56
C ARG A 7 -2.38 13.97 -0.15
N GLN A 8 -1.93 13.35 -1.23
CA GLN A 8 -2.72 12.42 -2.05
C GLN A 8 -2.17 10.98 -2.05
N LEU A 9 -1.05 10.75 -1.36
CA LEU A 9 -0.46 9.42 -1.27
C LEU A 9 -1.16 8.64 -0.17
N GLN A 10 -1.89 7.59 -0.55
CA GLN A 10 -2.49 6.66 0.39
C GLN A 10 -1.58 5.44 0.52
N GLU A 11 -1.30 4.96 1.74
CA GLU A 11 -0.40 3.83 1.99
C GLU A 11 -1.06 2.78 2.91
N GLN A 12 -0.83 1.50 2.65
CA GLN A 12 -1.30 0.36 3.44
C GLN A 12 -0.26 -0.78 3.41
N PHE A 13 -0.18 -1.58 4.49
CA PHE A 13 0.66 -2.78 4.54
C PHE A 13 -0.15 -4.04 4.28
N THR A 14 0.41 -4.95 3.48
CA THR A 14 -0.22 -6.23 3.14
C THR A 14 0.76 -7.40 3.27
N SER A 15 0.20 -8.59 3.50
CA SER A 15 0.90 -9.87 3.46
C SER A 15 1.17 -10.39 2.03
N LEU A 16 0.56 -9.78 1.00
CA LEU A 16 0.79 -10.16 -0.39
C LEU A 16 2.22 -9.80 -0.85
N SER A 17 2.72 -10.55 -1.84
CA SER A 17 3.95 -10.18 -2.53
C SER A 17 3.74 -8.93 -3.40
N VAL A 18 4.82 -8.23 -3.76
CA VAL A 18 4.76 -7.09 -4.69
C VAL A 18 4.05 -7.47 -6.00
N ALA A 19 4.38 -8.62 -6.59
CA ALA A 19 3.76 -9.08 -7.83
C ALA A 19 2.26 -9.34 -7.67
N ASP A 20 1.85 -9.93 -6.55
CA ASP A 20 0.43 -10.21 -6.27
C ASP A 20 -0.36 -8.92 -6.03
N VAL A 21 0.24 -7.92 -5.38
CA VAL A 21 -0.38 -6.59 -5.22
C VAL A 21 -0.63 -5.95 -6.58
N LEU A 22 0.36 -5.94 -7.47
CA LEU A 22 0.20 -5.36 -8.81
C LEU A 22 -0.87 -6.11 -9.61
N ALA A 23 -0.88 -7.44 -9.56
CA ALA A 23 -1.92 -8.25 -10.21
C ALA A 23 -3.32 -7.98 -9.62
N ALA A 24 -3.42 -7.81 -8.30
CA ALA A 24 -4.67 -7.46 -7.63
C ALA A 24 -5.17 -6.08 -8.05
N ALA A 25 -4.28 -5.07 -8.14
CA ALA A 25 -4.62 -3.74 -8.62
C ALA A 25 -5.22 -3.78 -10.03
N VAL A 26 -4.55 -4.47 -10.97
CA VAL A 26 -5.03 -4.61 -12.35
C VAL A 26 -6.43 -5.23 -12.39
N ARG A 27 -6.66 -6.31 -11.64
CA ARG A 27 -7.98 -6.97 -11.58
C ARG A 27 -9.03 -6.06 -10.97
N PHE A 28 -8.73 -5.41 -9.86
CA PHE A 28 -9.66 -4.55 -9.13
C PHE A 28 -10.18 -3.40 -9.98
N PHE A 29 -9.28 -2.68 -10.66
CA PHE A 29 -9.65 -1.52 -11.47
C PHE A 29 -10.25 -1.89 -12.83
N ALA A 30 -9.97 -3.08 -13.36
CA ALA A 30 -10.60 -3.59 -14.57
C ALA A 30 -12.03 -4.12 -14.33
N GLN A 31 -12.31 -4.66 -13.14
CA GLN A 31 -13.59 -5.33 -12.83
C GLN A 31 -14.69 -4.39 -12.32
N ARG A 32 -14.37 -3.19 -11.84
CA ARG A 32 -15.35 -2.36 -11.09
C ARG A 32 -16.54 -1.84 -11.89
N GLY A 33 -16.51 -1.86 -13.22
CA GLY A 33 -17.63 -1.46 -14.08
C GLY A 33 -18.00 0.03 -13.97
N GLY A 34 -18.29 0.66 -15.10
CA GLY A 34 -18.67 2.09 -15.15
C GLY A 34 -17.49 3.05 -15.16
N ILE A 35 -17.72 4.29 -14.69
CA ILE A 35 -16.78 5.42 -14.86
C ILE A 35 -15.41 5.22 -14.20
N TYR A 36 -15.31 4.31 -13.23
CA TYR A 36 -14.08 4.01 -12.49
C TYR A 36 -13.32 2.79 -13.04
N THR A 37 -13.59 2.40 -14.29
CA THR A 37 -12.83 1.34 -14.94
C THR A 37 -11.52 1.90 -15.47
N ALA A 38 -10.41 1.26 -15.12
CA ALA A 38 -9.08 1.63 -15.63
C ALA A 38 -8.29 0.41 -16.07
N PHE A 39 -7.50 0.58 -17.13
CA PHE A 39 -6.73 -0.50 -17.76
C PHE A 39 -5.24 -0.19 -17.73
N VAL A 40 -4.40 -1.22 -17.80
CA VAL A 40 -2.94 -1.06 -17.75
C VAL A 40 -2.47 -0.21 -18.92
N GLU A 41 -1.75 0.85 -18.60
CA GLU A 41 -0.98 1.62 -19.56
C GLU A 41 0.50 1.25 -19.49
N LYS A 42 1.03 1.11 -18.26
CA LYS A 42 2.42 0.74 -18.02
C LYS A 42 2.54 -0.14 -16.79
N GLN A 43 3.41 -1.14 -16.86
CA GLN A 43 3.73 -1.98 -15.73
C GLN A 43 5.23 -2.16 -15.60
N GLY A 44 5.74 -1.99 -14.38
CA GLY A 44 7.11 -2.29 -14.00
C GLY A 44 7.17 -3.33 -12.89
N PRO A 45 8.37 -3.66 -12.39
CA PRO A 45 8.55 -4.69 -11.36
C PRO A 45 7.88 -4.37 -10.01
N SER A 46 7.71 -3.08 -9.72
CA SER A 46 7.22 -2.57 -8.43
C SER A 46 6.06 -1.58 -8.55
N HIS A 47 5.54 -1.35 -9.75
CA HIS A 47 4.44 -0.41 -9.97
C HIS A 47 3.59 -0.78 -11.19
N VAL A 48 2.36 -0.26 -11.19
CA VAL A 48 1.47 -0.26 -12.35
C VAL A 48 0.84 1.13 -12.47
N VAL A 49 0.77 1.62 -13.71
CA VAL A 49 0.01 2.80 -14.11
C VAL A 49 -1.19 2.34 -14.90
N LEU A 50 -2.37 2.74 -14.46
CA LEU A 50 -3.65 2.42 -15.10
C LEU A 50 -4.26 3.72 -15.64
N ARG A 51 -4.93 3.61 -16.79
CA ARG A 51 -5.62 4.71 -17.46
C ARG A 51 -7.13 4.46 -17.44
N GLY A 52 -7.85 5.39 -16.81
CA GLY A 52 -9.31 5.42 -16.73
C GLY A 52 -9.95 6.05 -17.97
N GLN A 53 -11.29 6.03 -18.00
CA GLN A 53 -12.05 6.78 -19.00
C GLN A 53 -11.76 8.29 -18.86
N GLY A 54 -11.61 9.00 -19.97
CA GLY A 54 -11.28 10.43 -19.94
C GLY A 54 -9.80 10.76 -19.71
N GLY A 55 -8.91 9.76 -19.74
CA GLY A 55 -7.47 9.98 -19.66
C GLY A 55 -6.91 10.05 -18.24
N GLU A 56 -7.72 9.72 -17.24
CA GLU A 56 -7.33 9.74 -15.83
C GLU A 56 -6.27 8.70 -15.49
N GLU A 57 -5.32 9.07 -14.62
CA GLU A 57 -4.22 8.20 -14.23
C GLU A 57 -4.39 7.67 -12.80
N ILE A 58 -4.08 6.40 -12.63
CA ILE A 58 -3.95 5.75 -11.32
C ILE A 58 -2.57 5.12 -11.26
N ALA A 59 -1.76 5.52 -10.29
CA ALA A 59 -0.46 4.89 -10.04
C ALA A 59 -0.55 4.08 -8.75
N ILE A 60 -0.22 2.79 -8.83
CA ILE A 60 -0.06 1.90 -7.68
C ILE A 60 1.38 1.44 -7.64
N ALA A 61 2.04 1.56 -6.49
CA ALA A 61 3.39 1.08 -6.25
C ALA A 61 3.41 0.17 -5.02
N ALA A 62 4.31 -0.82 -5.05
CA ALA A 62 4.51 -1.75 -3.94
C ALA A 62 5.99 -2.02 -3.71
N ARG A 63 6.40 -2.10 -2.44
CA ARG A 63 7.79 -2.38 -2.03
C ARG A 63 7.81 -3.27 -0.79
N VAL A 64 8.82 -4.12 -0.69
CA VAL A 64 9.04 -4.96 0.50
C VAL A 64 9.59 -4.09 1.64
N THR A 65 9.10 -4.33 2.85
CA THR A 65 9.55 -3.70 4.11
C THR A 65 9.63 -4.75 5.20
N ASP A 66 10.23 -4.42 6.35
CA ASP A 66 10.29 -5.30 7.51
C ASP A 66 8.89 -5.62 8.07
N ALA A 67 7.89 -4.79 7.77
CA ALA A 67 6.51 -4.94 8.19
C ALA A 67 5.59 -5.65 7.17
N GLY A 68 6.16 -6.19 6.09
CA GLY A 68 5.44 -6.77 4.96
C GLY A 68 5.56 -5.90 3.70
N THR A 69 4.61 -6.01 2.77
CA THR A 69 4.62 -5.21 1.55
C THR A 69 3.90 -3.89 1.78
N ALA A 70 4.62 -2.77 1.69
CA ALA A 70 4.02 -1.43 1.68
C ALA A 70 3.47 -1.14 0.29
N VAL A 71 2.19 -0.77 0.22
CA VAL A 71 1.47 -0.45 -1.00
C VAL A 71 1.02 0.99 -0.94
N SER A 72 1.35 1.76 -1.96
CA SER A 72 0.95 3.15 -2.07
C SER A 72 0.17 3.39 -3.37
N GLY A 73 -0.86 4.23 -3.30
CA GLY A 73 -1.64 4.64 -4.46
C GLY A 73 -1.77 6.16 -4.55
N SER A 74 -1.83 6.66 -5.77
CA SER A 74 -2.11 8.07 -6.06
C SER A 74 -2.94 8.23 -7.33
N SER A 75 -3.88 9.17 -7.32
CA SER A 75 -4.65 9.61 -8.49
C SER A 75 -5.19 11.03 -8.23
N TYR A 76 -5.80 11.65 -9.25
CA TYR A 76 -6.47 12.94 -9.13
C TYR A 76 -7.97 12.80 -8.78
N LEU A 77 -8.72 11.87 -9.40
CA LEU A 77 -10.16 11.66 -9.09
C LEU A 77 -10.49 10.27 -8.53
N PHE A 78 -9.52 9.33 -8.48
CA PHE A 78 -9.76 7.96 -8.03
C PHE A 78 -9.46 7.72 -6.54
N ASP A 79 -9.33 8.76 -5.71
CA ASP A 79 -8.94 8.62 -4.30
C ASP A 79 -9.78 7.60 -3.52
N GLN A 80 -11.11 7.64 -3.68
CA GLN A 80 -11.99 6.68 -3.00
C GLN A 80 -11.80 5.25 -3.52
N GLN A 81 -11.45 5.08 -4.80
CA GLN A 81 -11.23 3.76 -5.37
C GLN A 81 -9.88 3.20 -4.95
N ILE A 82 -8.87 4.06 -4.81
CA ILE A 82 -7.58 3.71 -4.19
C ILE A 82 -7.79 3.29 -2.74
N ALA A 83 -8.53 4.07 -1.93
CA ALA A 83 -8.80 3.73 -0.53
C ALA A 83 -9.45 2.34 -0.41
N ARG A 84 -10.46 2.08 -1.25
CA ARG A 84 -11.17 0.79 -1.26
C ARG A 84 -10.30 -0.36 -1.78
N PHE A 85 -9.36 -0.09 -2.69
CA PHE A 85 -8.39 -1.09 -3.12
C PHE A 85 -7.46 -1.46 -1.97
N LEU A 86 -6.87 -0.45 -1.31
CA LEU A 86 -5.96 -0.65 -0.19
C LEU A 86 -6.64 -1.42 0.96
N ASP A 87 -7.88 -1.05 1.29
CA ASP A 87 -8.69 -1.72 2.33
C ASP A 87 -9.09 -3.16 1.96
N SER A 88 -9.11 -3.50 0.66
CA SER A 88 -9.38 -4.86 0.19
C SER A 88 -8.18 -5.81 0.27
N LEU A 89 -6.98 -5.27 0.51
CA LEU A 89 -5.77 -6.09 0.62
C LEU A 89 -5.75 -6.82 1.96
N PRO A 90 -5.31 -8.09 2.00
CA PRO A 90 -5.18 -8.79 3.27
C PRO A 90 -4.14 -8.07 4.13
N PRO A 91 -4.43 -7.80 5.41
CA PRO A 91 -3.51 -7.06 6.27
C PRO A 91 -2.20 -7.84 6.42
N ALA A 92 -1.09 -7.12 6.57
CA ALA A 92 0.14 -7.73 7.02
C ALA A 92 -0.06 -8.28 8.46
N PRO A 93 0.61 -9.38 8.84
CA PRO A 93 0.60 -9.82 10.23
C PRO A 93 1.10 -8.66 11.10
N PRO A 94 0.53 -8.46 12.30
CA PRO A 94 1.07 -7.48 13.22
C PRO A 94 2.54 -7.81 13.43
N VAL A 95 3.43 -6.87 13.11
CA VAL A 95 4.82 -6.93 13.53
C VAL A 95 4.74 -6.85 15.05
N VAL A 96 4.79 -7.99 15.73
CA VAL A 96 5.08 -8.00 17.15
C VAL A 96 6.47 -7.40 17.26
N PRO A 97 6.65 -6.18 17.79
CA PRO A 97 7.98 -5.73 18.11
C PRO A 97 8.51 -6.78 19.09
N SER A 98 9.54 -7.51 18.67
CA SER A 98 10.21 -8.47 19.53
C SER A 98 10.83 -7.65 20.66
N SER A 99 10.11 -7.49 21.76
CA SER A 99 10.70 -7.06 23.02
C SER A 99 11.67 -8.16 23.42
N VAL A 100 12.92 -7.98 23.02
CA VAL A 100 14.09 -8.46 23.73
C VAL A 100 14.82 -7.18 24.12
N GLU A 101 14.79 -6.79 25.39
CA GLU A 101 15.54 -7.46 26.44
C GLU A 101 14.87 -7.33 27.83
N PRO A 102 14.71 -8.43 28.59
CA PRO A 102 14.52 -8.38 30.04
C PRO A 102 15.88 -8.41 30.74
N ALA A 103 16.42 -7.25 31.07
CA ALA A 103 17.50 -7.05 32.05
C ALA A 103 17.41 -5.59 32.53
N ALA A 104 17.15 -5.23 33.78
CA ALA A 104 17.48 -5.89 35.03
C ALA A 104 16.43 -5.55 36.09
N LEU A 105 15.96 -6.59 36.77
CA LEU A 105 15.43 -6.49 38.13
C LEU A 105 16.42 -7.28 38.99
N LEU A 106 16.87 -6.68 40.10
CA LEU A 106 17.67 -7.21 41.23
C LEU A 106 19.14 -6.74 41.33
N ALA A 107 19.32 -5.58 41.97
CA ALA A 107 20.31 -5.32 43.04
C ALA A 107 19.97 -3.92 43.59
N GLU A 108 19.81 -3.62 44.87
CA GLU A 108 19.86 -4.34 46.13
C GLU A 108 19.15 -3.43 47.15
N SER A 109 18.47 -4.00 48.14
CA SER A 109 18.03 -3.29 49.35
C SER A 109 19.23 -3.04 50.28
N THR A 110 19.12 -2.05 51.19
CA THR A 110 20.05 -1.67 52.29
C THR A 110 21.00 -0.53 51.87
N SER A 111 21.10 0.63 52.54
CA SER A 111 20.84 1.04 53.92
C SER A 111 20.45 2.52 54.02
#